data_AF-A0A8J4EMM4-F1
#
_entry.id   AF-A0A8J4EMM4-F1
#
_cell.length_a   1.000
_cell.length_b   1.000
_cell.length_c   1.000
_cell.angle_alpha   90.00
_cell.angle_beta   90.00
_cell.angle_gamma   90.00
#
_symmetry.space_group_name_H-M   'P 1'
#
loop_
_entity.id
_entity.type
_entity.pdbx_description
1 polymer ?
#
loop_
_entity_poly.entity_id
_entity_poly.type
_entity_poly.pdbx_seq_one_letter_code
_entity_poly.pdbx_strand_id
1 'polypeptide(L)' 'MTQTELPTLAVASGQTVQVHAHGRILASAIRNGRGWSVLVDGEQYEASNLDRVLELLRLLPHHRRR' A
#
# COMPACT_ATOMS: atom_id res chain seq x y z
N MET A 1 -26.36 3.89 -6.04
CA MET A 1 -25.25 3.46 -6.90
C MET A 1 -23.97 3.58 -6.10
N THR A 2 -23.47 2.49 -5.48
CA THR A 2 -22.18 2.57 -4.78
C THR A 2 -21.08 2.21 -5.77
N GLN A 3 -20.39 3.22 -6.29
CA GLN A 3 -19.15 3.01 -7.01
C GLN A 3 -18.18 2.32 -6.05
N THR A 4 -17.81 1.08 -6.37
CA THR A 4 -16.74 0.38 -5.66
C THR A 4 -15.44 1.03 -6.10
N GLU A 5 -15.02 2.06 -5.36
CA GLU A 5 -13.68 2.63 -5.54
C GLU A 5 -12.68 1.54 -5.17
N LEU A 6 -12.07 0.92 -6.19
CA LEU A 6 -11.00 -0.03 -5.99
C LEU A 6 -9.79 0.68 -5.36
N PRO A 7 -9.05 0.02 -4.46
CA PRO A 7 -7.82 0.59 -3.93
C PRO A 7 -6.90 0.94 -5.09
N THR A 8 -6.60 2.23 -5.25
CA THR A 8 -5.72 2.70 -6.32
C THR A 8 -4.31 2.80 -5.78
N LEU A 9 -3.38 2.11 -6.45
CA LEU A 9 -1.95 2.27 -6.20
C LEU A 9 -1.49 3.60 -6.80
N ALA A 10 -1.12 4.54 -5.95
CA ALA A 10 -0.50 5.81 -6.35
C ALA A 10 1.02 5.72 -6.09
N VAL A 11 1.82 5.93 -7.13
CA VAL A 11 3.29 6.03 -7.01
C VAL A 11 3.64 7.52 -7.12
N ALA A 12 3.88 8.16 -5.98
CA ALA A 12 4.05 9.62 -5.93
C ALA A 12 5.46 10.08 -6.34
N SER A 13 6.44 9.19 -6.30
CA SER A 13 7.83 9.36 -6.72
C SER A 13 8.42 7.96 -6.77
N GLY A 14 9.41 7.63 -7.60
CA GLY A 14 9.98 6.27 -7.69
C GLY A 14 10.59 5.68 -6.38
N GLN A 15 10.36 6.34 -5.26
CA GLN A 15 10.77 6.02 -3.90
C GLN A 15 9.57 5.77 -2.96
N THR A 16 8.33 6.06 -3.37
CA THR A 16 7.15 5.95 -2.52
C THR A 16 5.97 5.35 -3.28
N VAL A 17 5.39 4.29 -2.73
CA VAL A 17 4.13 3.68 -3.17
C VAL A 17 3.10 3.91 -2.08
N GLN A 18 1.88 4.30 -2.44
CA GLN A 18 0.77 4.44 -1.50
C GLN A 18 -0.46 3.77 -2.07
N VAL A 19 -1.20 3.06 -1.22
CA VAL A 19 -2.52 2.54 -1.53
C VAL A 19 -3.54 3.50 -0.95
N HIS A 20 -4.41 4.02 -1.80
CA HIS A 20 -5.49 4.91 -1.39
C HIS A 20 -6.85 4.23 -1.58
N ALA A 21 -7.74 4.40 -0.61
CA ALA A 21 -9.16 4.09 -0.76
C ALA A 21 -9.99 5.17 -0.04
N HIS A 22 -11.07 5.63 -0.68
CA HIS A 22 -11.96 6.66 -0.12
C HIS A 22 -11.22 7.93 0.36
N GLY A 23 -10.19 8.35 -0.38
CA GLY A 23 -9.37 9.51 -0.04
C GLY A 23 -8.45 9.33 1.18
N ARG A 24 -8.27 8.10 1.68
CA ARG A 24 -7.37 7.77 2.79
C ARG A 24 -6.26 6.83 2.35
N ILE A 25 -5.07 7.00 2.92
CA ILE A 25 -3.95 6.07 2.75
C ILE A 25 -4.23 4.84 3.62
N LEU A 26 -4.35 3.68 2.99
CA LEU A 26 -4.50 2.39 3.68
C LEU A 26 -3.15 1.72 3.95
N ALA A 27 -2.20 1.92 3.04
CA ALA A 27 -0.85 1.41 3.17
C ALA A 27 0.13 2.28 2.41
N SER A 28 1.38 2.27 2.82
CA SER A 28 2.47 2.98 2.16
C SER A 28 3.72 2.14 2.14
N ALA A 29 4.55 2.35 1.14
CA ALA A 29 5.89 1.80 1.07
C ALA A 29 6.85 2.91 0.69
N ILE A 30 7.95 3.00 1.42
CA ILE A 30 9.01 3.97 1.18
C ILE A 30 10.29 3.19 0.95
N ARG A 31 11.05 3.58 -0.07
CA ARG A 31 12.35 2.99 -0.38
C ARG A 31 13.40 3.60 0.53
N ASN A 32 14.07 2.76 1.32
CA ASN A 32 15.15 3.18 2.22
C ASN A 32 16.44 2.49 1.80
N GLY A 33 17.33 3.22 1.13
CA GLY A 33 18.59 2.68 0.64
C GLY A 33 18.39 1.48 -0.31
N ARG A 34 18.74 0.27 0.16
CA ARG A 34 18.67 -0.98 -0.61
C ARG A 34 17.33 -1.72 -0.52
N GLY A 35 16.44 -1.33 0.38
CA GLY A 35 15.17 -2.00 0.60
C GLY A 35 13.98 -1.04 0.66
N TRP A 36 12.87 -1.56 1.15
CA TRP A 36 11.62 -0.85 1.33
C TRP A 36 11.09 -1.07 2.74
N SER A 37 10.64 -0.01 3.40
CA SER A 37 9.75 -0.11 4.54
C SER A 37 8.32 0.00 4.06
N VAL A 38 7.50 -0.98 4.40
CA VAL A 38 6.09 -1.04 4.05
C VAL A 38 5.28 -0.92 5.34
N LEU A 39 4.31 -0.01 5.38
CA LEU A 39 3.35 0.16 6.45
C LEU A 39 1.98 -0.30 5.94
N VAL A 40 1.40 -1.33 6.56
CA VAL A 40 0.07 -1.88 6.25
C VAL A 40 -0.71 -1.98 7.54
N ASP A 41 -1.86 -1.30 7.64
CA ASP A 41 -2.75 -1.36 8.82
C ASP A 41 -2.03 -1.08 10.17
N GLY A 42 -1.00 -0.22 10.15
CA GLY A 42 -0.19 0.10 11.33
C GLY A 42 0.97 -0.86 11.62
N GLU A 43 1.06 -1.98 10.90
CA GLU A 43 2.20 -2.90 10.98
C GLU A 43 3.28 -2.55 9.96
N GLN A 44 4.54 -2.61 10.40
CA GLN A 44 5.69 -2.35 9.55
C GLN A 44 6.36 -3.65 9.09
N TYR A 45 6.61 -3.72 7.79
CA TYR A 45 7.27 -4.82 7.11
C TYR A 45 8.49 -4.31 6.34
N GLU A 46 9.47 -5.20 6.15
CA GLU A 46 10.61 -4.94 5.26
C GLU A 46 10.46 -5.72 3.96
N ALA A 47 10.80 -5.08 2.84
CA ALA A 47 10.80 -5.70 1.53
C ALA A 47 12.10 -5.37 0.79
N SER A 48 12.73 -6.38 0.20
CA SER A 48 13.98 -6.24 -0.55
C SER A 48 13.77 -5.78 -1.99
N ASN A 49 12.55 -5.87 -2.52
CA ASN A 49 12.20 -5.47 -3.87
C ASN A 49 10.74 -5.00 -3.97
N LEU A 50 10.40 -4.38 -5.10
CA LEU A 50 9.05 -3.84 -5.34
C LEU A 50 7.97 -4.94 -5.44
N ASP A 51 8.32 -6.13 -5.90
CA ASP A 51 7.35 -7.23 -6.01
C ASP A 51 6.82 -7.65 -4.64
N ARG A 52 7.74 -7.80 -3.66
CA ARG A 52 7.39 -8.05 -2.26
C ARG A 52 6.58 -6.92 -1.64
N VAL A 53 6.88 -5.66 -1.99
CA VAL A 53 6.07 -4.51 -1.58
C VAL A 53 4.65 -4.66 -2.08
N LEU A 54 4.46 -4.96 -3.37
CA LEU A 54 3.12 -5.12 -3.95
C LEU A 54 2.36 -6.29 -3.33
N GLU A 55 3.05 -7.39 -2.97
CA GLU A 55 2.44 -8.50 -2.23
C GLU A 55 1.95 -8.06 -0.85
N LEU A 56 2.78 -7.35 -0.07
CA LEU A 56 2.41 -6.84 1.26
C LEU A 56 1.25 -5.84 1.18
N LEU A 57 1.27 -4.95 0.19
CA LEU A 57 0.18 -4.00 -0.03
C LEU A 57 -1.14 -4.68 -0.44
N ARG A 58 -1.09 -5.91 -1.00
CA ARG A 58 -2.28 -6.73 -1.29
C ARG A 58 -2.82 -7.45 -0.06
N LEU A 59 -2.03 -7.59 1.01
CA LEU A 59 -2.49 -8.16 2.28
C LEU A 59 -3.46 -7.24 3.03
N LEU A 60 -3.67 -6.00 2.55
CA LEU A 60 -4.73 -5.14 3.05
C LEU A 60 -6.03 -5.94 3.13
N PRO A 61 -6.61 -6.11 4.34
CA PRO A 61 -7.91 -6.72 4.45
C PRO A 61 -8.81 -5.85 3.57
N HIS A 62 -9.42 -6.48 2.56
CA HIS A 62 -10.48 -5.85 1.81
C HIS A 62 -11.53 -5.59 2.88
N HIS A 63 -11.54 -4.39 3.47
CA HIS A 63 -12.46 -4.02 4.52
C HIS A 63 -13.82 -4.23 3.90
N ARG A 64 -14.38 -5.41 4.20
CA ARG A 64 -15.69 -5.82 3.77
C ARG A 64 -16.57 -4.75 4.34
N ARG A 65 -17.16 -3.97 3.44
CA ARG A 65 -18.28 -3.09 3.74
C ARG A 65 -19.21 -3.87 4.65
N ARG A 66 -19.34 -3.39 5.88
CA ARG A 66 -20.49 -3.70 6.71
C ARG A 66 -21.32 -2.44 6.81
#